data_AF-A0AAP9J9A2-F1
#
_entry.id   AF-A0AAP9J9A2-F1
#
_cell.length_a   1.000
_cell.length_b   1.000
_cell.length_c   1.000
_cell.angle_alpha   90.00
_cell.angle_beta   90.00
_cell.angle_gamma   90.00
#
_symmetry.space_group_name_H-M   'P 1'
#
loop_
_entity.id
_entity.type
_entity.pdbx_description
1 polymer ?
#
loop_
_entity_poly.entity_id
_entity_poly.type
_entity_poly.pdbx_seq_one_letter_code
_entity_poly.pdbx_strand_id
1 'polypeptide(L)'
;MQNDSIGFPKSLPEYALQGKLQDPLVAVLGGIILVSNVAERRDERWDTWLGNLANWFPNLPDAAAIYGYRCLQKGQGDAAGHWLRRSIDQGLPYFTATFRLLTLSLSQLGDREALDLISPAATAVDVTQPFTVIHVPWADQF
;
A
#
# COMPACT_ATOMS: atom_id res chain seq x y z
N MET A 1 24.26 -18.55 -34.05
CA MET A 1 24.42 -17.21 -33.45
C MET A 1 23.03 -16.66 -33.21
N GLN A 2 22.64 -16.61 -31.93
CA GLN A 2 21.29 -16.32 -31.48
C GLN A 2 21.14 -14.80 -31.32
N ASN A 3 20.01 -14.29 -31.82
CA ASN A 3 19.65 -12.88 -31.83
C ASN A 3 19.01 -12.55 -30.46
N ASP A 4 19.75 -11.92 -29.57
CA ASP A 4 19.25 -11.43 -28.28
C ASP A 4 18.40 -10.18 -28.52
N SER A 5 17.10 -10.39 -28.73
CA SER A 5 16.09 -9.35 -28.60
C SER A 5 16.15 -8.79 -27.17
N ILE A 6 16.31 -7.47 -27.07
CA ILE A 6 16.33 -6.69 -25.83
C ILE A 6 14.95 -6.83 -25.14
N GLY A 7 14.77 -7.94 -24.43
CA GLY A 7 13.67 -8.11 -23.49
C GLY A 7 14.05 -7.40 -22.21
N PHE A 8 13.26 -6.40 -21.80
CA PHE A 8 13.41 -5.86 -20.45
C PHE A 8 13.25 -7.02 -19.46
N PRO A 9 14.25 -7.30 -18.61
CA PRO A 9 14.12 -8.29 -17.54
C PRO A 9 13.00 -7.83 -16.58
N LYS A 10 12.43 -8.77 -15.80
CA LYS A 10 11.36 -8.56 -14.80
C LYS A 10 11.32 -7.13 -14.24
N SER A 11 10.14 -6.52 -14.15
CA SER A 11 10.03 -5.09 -13.83
C SER A 11 10.76 -4.73 -12.51
N LEU A 12 11.43 -3.57 -12.44
CA LEU A 12 12.13 -3.09 -11.24
C LEU A 12 11.26 -3.15 -9.95
N PRO A 13 9.94 -2.85 -9.99
CA PRO A 13 9.05 -2.99 -8.84
C PRO A 13 8.87 -4.45 -8.36
N GLU A 14 8.82 -5.42 -9.26
CA GLU A 14 8.75 -6.84 -8.89
C GLU A 14 10.01 -7.30 -8.16
N TYR A 15 11.18 -6.84 -8.61
CA TYR A 15 12.45 -7.12 -7.93
C TYR A 15 12.48 -6.53 -6.52
N ALA A 16 12.05 -5.28 -6.37
CA ALA A 16 11.92 -4.62 -5.07
C ALA A 16 11.01 -5.42 -4.12
N LEU A 17 9.83 -5.84 -4.59
CA LEU A 17 8.89 -6.62 -3.78
C LEU A 17 9.37 -8.05 -3.49
N GLN A 18 10.09 -8.67 -4.43
CA GLN A 18 10.71 -9.98 -4.22
C GLN A 18 11.75 -9.91 -3.08
N GLY A 19 12.55 -8.84 -3.05
CA GLY A 19 13.61 -8.55 -2.08
C GLY A 19 13.15 -8.13 -0.68
N LYS A 20 11.86 -8.26 -0.33
CA LYS A 20 11.26 -7.79 0.95
C LYS A 20 11.95 -8.16 2.26
N LEU A 21 12.75 -9.23 2.29
CA LEU A 21 13.51 -9.59 3.49
C LEU A 21 14.78 -8.74 3.68
N GLN A 22 15.27 -8.11 2.60
CA GLN A 22 16.46 -7.25 2.63
C GLN A 22 16.08 -5.80 2.94
N ASP A 23 14.98 -5.31 2.36
CA ASP A 23 14.45 -3.97 2.62
C ASP A 23 12.91 -3.96 2.50
N PRO A 24 12.19 -4.00 3.64
CA PRO A 24 10.73 -4.02 3.66
C PRO A 24 10.09 -2.73 3.10
N LEU A 25 10.75 -1.57 3.24
CA LEU A 25 10.22 -0.29 2.76
C LEU A 25 10.34 -0.17 1.24
N VAL A 26 11.45 -0.63 0.67
CA VAL A 26 11.62 -0.73 -0.78
C VAL A 26 10.60 -1.73 -1.37
N ALA A 27 10.34 -2.84 -0.69
CA ALA A 27 9.31 -3.79 -1.12
C ALA A 27 7.90 -3.21 -1.06
N VAL A 28 7.58 -2.42 -0.03
CA VAL A 28 6.34 -1.65 0.04
C VAL A 28 6.23 -0.69 -1.15
N LEU A 29 7.26 0.10 -1.43
CA LEU A 29 7.25 1.03 -2.57
C LEU A 29 7.03 0.30 -3.90
N GLY A 30 7.69 -0.84 -4.11
CA GLY A 30 7.43 -1.70 -5.27
C GLY A 30 5.99 -2.19 -5.33
N GLY A 31 5.43 -2.59 -4.18
CA GLY A 31 4.02 -2.97 -4.04
C GLY A 31 3.05 -1.85 -4.42
N ILE A 32 3.27 -0.62 -3.94
CA ILE A 32 2.45 0.56 -4.28
C ILE A 32 2.42 0.76 -5.80
N ILE A 33 3.58 0.71 -6.45
CA ILE A 33 3.69 0.90 -7.90
C ILE A 33 2.93 -0.21 -8.65
N LEU A 34 3.09 -1.47 -8.23
CA LEU A 34 2.44 -2.61 -8.88
C LEU A 34 0.91 -2.53 -8.80
N VAL A 35 0.35 -2.31 -7.60
CA VAL A 35 -1.11 -2.25 -7.43
C VAL A 35 -1.74 -1.02 -8.09
N SER A 36 -0.96 0.05 -8.29
CA SER A 36 -1.43 1.27 -8.96
C SER A 36 -1.50 1.15 -10.49
N ASN A 37 -0.80 0.16 -11.08
CA ASN A 37 -0.66 0.03 -12.54
C ASN A 37 -1.29 -1.25 -13.12
N VAL A 38 -1.92 -2.07 -12.28
CA VAL A 38 -2.51 -3.35 -12.70
C VAL A 38 -4.00 -3.19 -13.03
N ALA A 39 -4.48 -3.95 -14.00
CA ALA A 39 -5.90 -4.09 -14.26
C ALA A 39 -6.61 -4.81 -13.10
N GLU A 40 -7.84 -4.39 -12.81
CA GLU A 40 -8.70 -5.05 -11.82
C GLU A 40 -8.90 -6.54 -12.16
N ARG A 41 -9.02 -7.39 -11.13
CA ARG A 41 -9.36 -8.83 -11.22
C ARG A 41 -8.39 -9.76 -11.94
N ARG A 42 -7.33 -9.26 -12.58
CA ARG A 42 -6.28 -10.11 -13.17
C ARG A 42 -5.38 -10.67 -12.08
N ASP A 43 -5.16 -11.97 -12.04
CA ASP A 43 -4.17 -12.57 -11.13
C ASP A 43 -2.74 -12.22 -11.56
N GLU A 44 -1.92 -11.84 -10.59
CA GLU A 44 -0.51 -11.54 -10.82
C GLU A 44 0.38 -12.37 -9.91
N ARG A 45 1.55 -12.77 -10.40
CA ARG A 45 2.49 -13.61 -9.64
C ARG A 45 2.89 -12.98 -8.30
N TRP A 46 2.96 -11.65 -8.27
CA TRP A 46 3.35 -10.88 -7.10
C TRP A 46 2.23 -10.73 -6.07
N ASP A 47 0.99 -11.15 -6.35
CA ASP A 47 -0.13 -11.13 -5.40
C ASP A 47 0.23 -11.90 -4.12
N THR A 48 0.84 -13.08 -4.26
CA THR A 48 1.32 -13.89 -3.11
C THR A 48 2.44 -13.18 -2.35
N TRP A 49 3.26 -12.38 -3.04
CA TRP A 49 4.34 -11.65 -2.39
C TRP A 49 3.83 -10.50 -1.52
N LEU A 50 2.75 -9.83 -1.94
CA LEU A 50 2.06 -8.83 -1.13
C LEU A 50 1.45 -9.47 0.12
N GLY A 51 0.78 -10.63 -0.03
CA GLY A 51 0.27 -11.38 1.12
C GLY A 51 1.39 -11.74 2.11
N ASN A 52 2.52 -12.22 1.61
CA ASN A 52 3.68 -12.51 2.46
C ASN A 52 4.24 -11.26 3.13
N LEU A 53 4.31 -10.12 2.42
CA LEU A 53 4.77 -8.85 2.98
C LEU A 53 3.88 -8.41 4.15
N ALA A 54 2.55 -8.43 3.97
CA ALA A 54 1.58 -8.08 5.01
C ALA A 54 1.66 -8.99 6.25
N ASN A 55 1.94 -10.29 6.04
CA ASN A 55 2.07 -11.26 7.12
C ASN A 55 3.41 -11.20 7.86
N TRP A 56 4.52 -11.00 7.14
CA TRP A 56 5.87 -11.05 7.72
C TRP A 56 6.27 -9.76 8.44
N PHE A 57 5.65 -8.63 8.09
CA PHE A 57 5.95 -7.33 8.69
C PHE A 57 4.70 -6.77 9.40
N PRO A 58 4.31 -7.34 10.55
CA PRO A 58 3.09 -6.95 11.26
C PRO A 58 3.15 -5.55 11.89
N ASN A 59 4.29 -4.86 11.85
CA ASN A 59 4.44 -3.48 12.30
C ASN A 59 4.53 -2.49 11.12
N LEU A 60 4.26 -2.95 9.89
CA LEU A 60 4.36 -2.14 8.68
C LEU A 60 2.95 -1.89 8.10
N PRO A 61 2.27 -0.80 8.52
CA PRO A 61 0.89 -0.51 8.12
C PRO A 61 0.70 -0.52 6.60
N ASP A 62 1.68 -0.04 5.84
CA ASP A 62 1.63 -0.01 4.37
C ASP A 62 1.50 -1.40 3.74
N ALA A 63 2.16 -2.41 4.30
CA ALA A 63 2.10 -3.76 3.78
C ALA A 63 0.66 -4.31 3.84
N ALA A 64 -0.02 -4.10 4.96
CA ALA A 64 -1.41 -4.49 5.14
C ALA A 64 -2.35 -3.69 4.23
N ALA A 65 -2.18 -2.37 4.13
CA ALA A 65 -3.01 -1.52 3.28
C ALA A 65 -2.90 -1.89 1.80
N ILE A 66 -1.68 -2.08 1.27
CA ILE A 66 -1.46 -2.43 -0.13
C ILE A 66 -2.08 -3.79 -0.45
N TYR A 67 -1.95 -4.77 0.46
CA TYR A 67 -2.55 -6.08 0.26
C TYR A 67 -4.08 -6.02 0.33
N GLY A 68 -4.64 -5.25 1.27
CA GLY A 68 -6.08 -5.00 1.36
C GLY A 68 -6.64 -4.31 0.11
N TYR A 69 -5.95 -3.28 -0.39
CA TYR A 69 -6.28 -2.62 -1.66
C TYR A 69 -6.25 -3.61 -2.83
N ARG A 70 -5.26 -4.51 -2.86
CA ARG A 70 -5.18 -5.54 -3.90
C ARG A 70 -6.32 -6.57 -3.80
N CYS A 71 -6.67 -7.02 -2.60
CA CYS A 71 -7.86 -7.86 -2.38
C CYS A 71 -9.12 -7.18 -2.91
N LEU A 72 -9.27 -5.88 -2.68
CA LEU A 72 -10.40 -5.11 -3.18
C LEU A 72 -10.46 -5.08 -4.71
N GLN A 73 -9.34 -4.81 -5.39
CA GLN A 73 -9.24 -4.87 -6.86
C GLN A 73 -9.61 -6.25 -7.43
N LYS A 74 -9.44 -7.31 -6.63
CA LYS A 74 -9.79 -8.69 -6.99
C LYS A 74 -11.22 -9.07 -6.62
N GLY A 75 -12.02 -8.14 -6.08
CA GLY A 75 -13.40 -8.38 -5.65
C GLY A 75 -13.51 -9.16 -4.33
N GLN A 76 -12.44 -9.22 -3.54
CA GLN A 76 -12.38 -9.97 -2.28
C GLN A 76 -12.70 -9.03 -1.10
N GLY A 77 -13.95 -8.54 -1.03
CA GLY A 77 -14.37 -7.50 -0.09
C GLY A 77 -14.06 -7.78 1.38
N ASP A 78 -14.39 -8.98 1.88
CA ASP A 78 -14.16 -9.35 3.28
C ASP A 78 -12.66 -9.37 3.64
N ALA A 79 -11.83 -9.94 2.75
CA ALA A 79 -10.38 -9.95 2.91
C ALA A 79 -9.81 -8.54 2.85
N ALA A 80 -10.31 -7.71 1.92
CA ALA A 80 -9.91 -6.31 1.80
C ALA A 80 -10.19 -5.55 3.11
N GLY A 81 -11.42 -5.62 3.63
CA GLY A 81 -11.80 -4.98 4.88
C GLY A 81 -10.93 -5.41 6.06
N HIS A 82 -10.67 -6.71 6.19
CA HIS A 82 -9.77 -7.24 7.22
C HIS A 82 -8.38 -6.62 7.18
N TRP A 83 -7.73 -6.61 6.01
CA TRP A 83 -6.35 -6.11 5.87
C TRP A 83 -6.26 -4.59 5.99
N LEU A 84 -7.26 -3.85 5.50
CA LEU A 84 -7.30 -2.39 5.62
C LEU A 84 -7.48 -1.97 7.08
N ARG A 85 -8.36 -2.61 7.84
CA ARG A 85 -8.51 -2.36 9.28
C ARG A 85 -7.23 -2.71 10.05
N ARG A 86 -6.60 -3.84 9.71
CA ARG A 86 -5.30 -4.20 10.28
C ARG A 86 -4.25 -3.11 10.04
N SER A 87 -4.23 -2.47 8.86
CA SER A 87 -3.33 -1.34 8.59
C SER A 87 -3.57 -0.18 9.57
N ILE A 88 -4.82 0.16 9.83
CA ILE A 88 -5.19 1.22 10.80
C ILE A 88 -4.71 0.85 12.21
N ASP A 89 -4.95 -0.40 12.64
CA ASP A 89 -4.52 -0.88 13.96
C ASP A 89 -2.99 -0.86 14.13
N GLN A 90 -2.25 -0.96 13.04
CA GLN A 90 -0.78 -0.88 13.01
C GLN A 90 -0.25 0.56 13.07
N GLY A 91 -1.12 1.56 12.92
CA GLY A 91 -0.78 2.98 12.99
C GLY A 91 -0.74 3.65 11.62
N LEU A 92 0.04 4.74 11.52
CA LEU A 92 0.08 5.56 10.32
C LEU A 92 0.99 4.95 9.26
N PRO A 93 0.54 4.84 7.99
CA PRO A 93 1.41 4.50 6.87
C PRO A 93 2.68 5.36 6.79
N TYR A 94 3.77 4.75 6.36
CA TYR A 94 5.05 5.42 6.09
C TYR A 94 5.02 6.21 4.79
N PHE A 95 4.29 5.72 3.78
CA PHE A 95 4.18 6.39 2.48
C PHE A 95 2.83 7.10 2.34
N THR A 96 2.88 8.34 1.88
CA THR A 96 1.68 9.13 1.62
C THR A 96 0.78 8.50 0.57
N ALA A 97 1.36 7.83 -0.44
CA ALA A 97 0.61 7.10 -1.45
C ALA A 97 -0.27 6.00 -0.83
N THR A 98 0.18 5.36 0.25
CA THR A 98 -0.59 4.35 0.97
C THR A 98 -1.82 4.97 1.64
N PHE A 99 -1.71 6.16 2.24
CA PHE A 99 -2.88 6.86 2.79
C PHE A 99 -3.98 7.04 1.74
N ARG A 100 -3.58 7.44 0.52
CA ARG A 100 -4.53 7.58 -0.59
C ARG A 100 -5.21 6.26 -0.95
N LEU A 101 -4.45 5.15 -1.01
CA LEU A 101 -5.01 3.82 -1.28
C LEU A 101 -5.97 3.39 -0.17
N LEU A 102 -5.59 3.59 1.09
CA LEU A 102 -6.38 3.23 2.27
C LEU A 102 -7.72 3.99 2.29
N THR A 103 -7.70 5.31 2.15
CA THR A 103 -8.92 6.15 2.12
C THR A 103 -9.82 5.78 0.95
N LEU A 104 -9.26 5.56 -0.25
CA LEU A 104 -10.02 5.14 -1.43
C LEU A 104 -10.70 3.79 -1.20
N SER A 105 -9.96 2.80 -0.69
CA SER A 105 -10.50 1.46 -0.44
C SER A 105 -11.59 1.44 0.62
N LEU A 106 -11.39 2.12 1.74
CA LEU A 106 -12.40 2.16 2.81
C LEU A 106 -13.66 2.87 2.34
N SER A 107 -13.52 3.92 1.52
CA SER A 107 -14.66 4.58 0.87
C SER A 107 -15.41 3.64 -0.07
N GLN A 108 -14.70 2.85 -0.88
CA GLN A 108 -15.31 1.86 -1.77
C GLN A 108 -16.02 0.73 -1.00
N LEU A 109 -15.50 0.32 0.15
CA LEU A 109 -16.15 -0.66 1.04
C LEU A 109 -17.30 -0.07 1.86
N GLY A 110 -17.46 1.26 1.89
CA GLY A 110 -18.45 1.93 2.74
C GLY A 110 -18.13 1.86 4.23
N ASP A 111 -16.87 1.64 4.60
CA ASP A 111 -16.42 1.46 5.98
C ASP A 111 -16.25 2.82 6.69
N ARG A 112 -17.37 3.40 7.12
CA ARG A 112 -17.41 4.75 7.73
C ARG A 112 -16.63 4.82 9.03
N GLU A 113 -16.71 3.80 9.87
CA GLU A 113 -16.00 3.76 11.14
C GLU A 113 -14.48 3.85 10.92
N ALA A 114 -13.95 3.05 10.00
CA ALA A 114 -12.54 3.09 9.65
C ALA A 114 -12.12 4.43 9.04
N LEU A 115 -12.97 5.03 8.20
CA LEU A 115 -12.74 6.36 7.63
C LEU A 115 -12.69 7.45 8.70
N ASP A 116 -13.59 7.41 9.68
CA ASP A 116 -13.64 8.40 10.75
C ASP A 116 -12.36 8.33 11.62
N LEU A 117 -11.81 7.13 11.82
CA LEU A 117 -10.55 6.93 12.56
C LEU A 117 -9.35 7.53 11.84
N ILE A 118 -9.26 7.40 10.51
CA ILE A 118 -8.10 7.90 9.75
C ILE A 118 -8.27 9.32 9.23
N SER A 119 -9.50 9.84 9.18
CA SER A 119 -9.83 11.16 8.62
C SER A 119 -8.95 12.30 9.17
N PRO A 120 -8.73 12.43 10.48
CA PRO A 120 -7.88 13.50 11.01
C PRO A 120 -6.46 13.46 10.43
N ALA A 121 -5.84 12.27 10.39
CA ALA A 121 -4.51 12.09 9.82
C ALA A 121 -4.52 12.36 8.32
N ALA A 122 -5.49 11.81 7.59
CA ALA A 122 -5.60 12.00 6.14
C ALA A 122 -5.72 13.47 5.73
N THR A 123 -6.40 14.30 6.54
CA THR A 123 -6.52 15.76 6.28
C THR A 123 -5.25 16.55 6.59
N ALA A 124 -4.35 16.01 7.42
CA ALA A 124 -3.13 16.66 7.85
C ALA A 124 -1.90 16.25 7.03
N VAL A 125 -2.02 15.24 6.16
CA VAL A 125 -0.91 14.71 5.36
C VAL A 125 -0.60 15.59 4.14
N ASP A 126 0.68 15.92 3.95
CA ASP A 126 1.17 16.55 2.72
C ASP A 126 1.29 15.52 1.59
N VAL A 127 0.35 15.58 0.64
CA VAL A 127 0.29 14.68 -0.52
C VAL A 127 1.42 14.87 -1.53
N THR A 128 2.20 15.95 -1.41
CA THR A 128 3.35 16.21 -2.30
C THR A 128 4.63 15.51 -1.84
N GLN A 129 4.66 15.01 -0.60
CA GLN A 129 5.81 14.31 -0.05
C GLN A 129 5.72 12.80 -0.30
N PRO A 130 6.85 12.14 -0.60
CA PRO A 130 6.87 10.68 -0.82
C PRO A 130 6.58 9.90 0.47
N PHE A 131 7.03 10.42 1.61
CA PHE A 131 6.77 9.87 2.94
C PHE A 131 5.68 10.67 3.63
N THR A 132 4.98 10.03 4.56
CA THR A 132 3.95 10.66 5.38
C THR A 132 4.55 11.80 6.19
N VAL A 133 4.17 13.02 5.84
CA VAL A 133 4.48 14.25 6.59
C VAL A 133 3.16 14.83 7.08
N ILE A 134 3.07 15.08 8.39
CA ILE A 134 1.86 15.59 9.04
C ILE A 134 2.07 17.06 9.40
N HIS A 135 1.18 17.92 8.91
CA HIS A 135 1.11 19.31 9.36
C HIS A 135 0.30 19.39 10.64
N VAL A 136 0.96 19.76 11.73
CA VAL A 136 0.31 20.00 13.01
C VAL A 136 0.01 21.49 13.17
N PRO A 137 -1.28 21.89 13.31
CA PRO A 137 -1.71 23.29 13.22
C PRO A 137 -1.33 24.18 14.42
N TRP A 138 -0.46 23.73 15.33
CA TRP A 138 -0.10 24.46 16.56
C TRP A 138 1.35 24.96 16.62
N ALA A 139 2.07 24.98 15.49
CA ALA A 139 3.44 25.49 15.45
C ALA A 139 3.57 27.03 15.51
N ASP A 140 2.47 27.79 15.43
CA ASP A 140 2.48 29.26 15.42
C ASP A 140 2.29 29.91 16.81
N GLN A 141 2.50 29.18 17.92
CA GLN A 141 2.29 29.71 19.29
C GLN A 141 3.50 29.60 20.23
N PHE A 142 4.73 29.57 19.70
CA PHE A 142 5.95 29.73 20.50
C PHE A 142 6.87 30.80 19.93
#